data_AF-A0A0Q9QIK3-F1
#
_entry.id   AF-A0A0Q9QIK3-F1
#
_cell.length_a   1.000
_cell.length_b   1.000
_cell.length_c   1.000
_cell.angle_alpha   90.00
_cell.angle_beta   90.00
_cell.angle_gamma   90.00
#
_symmetry.space_group_name_H-M   'P 1'
#
loop_
_entity.id
_entity.type
_entity.pdbx_description
1 polymer ?
#
loop_
_entity_poly.entity_id
_entity_poly.type
_entity_poly.pdbx_seq_one_letter_code
_entity_poly.pdbx_strand_id
1 'polypeptide(L)'
;MKVDPAELVGLARRSEETAAGLRQRWAGAAPGREVPREAWGDHPSAAHVSATYDEAALAAGSALSALVAALELGARALVDAADDVTAADETSAELLRVPGEQGPPGGRGDHGRGRS
;
A
#
# COMPACT_ATOMS: atom_id res chain seq x y z
N MET A 1 8.38 0.44 18.50
CA MET A 1 8.24 1.30 17.30
C MET A 1 6.75 1.37 17.01
N LYS A 2 6.12 2.55 17.14
CA LYS A 2 4.70 2.73 16.82
C LYS A 2 4.64 3.21 15.37
N VAL A 3 3.97 2.47 14.51
CA VAL A 3 3.78 2.83 13.10
C VAL A 3 2.46 3.58 13.00
N ASP A 4 2.46 4.73 12.32
CA ASP A 4 1.25 5.53 12.10
C ASP A 4 0.45 4.97 10.91
N PRO A 5 -0.84 4.58 11.10
CA PRO A 5 -1.71 4.15 10.01
C PRO A 5 -1.75 5.13 8.83
N ALA A 6 -1.71 6.44 9.09
CA ALA A 6 -1.75 7.45 8.04
C ALA A 6 -0.48 7.43 7.18
N GLU A 7 0.69 7.10 7.76
CA GLU A 7 1.93 6.95 7.01
C GLU A 7 1.89 5.73 6.08
N LEU A 8 1.29 4.62 6.55
CA LEU A 8 1.11 3.39 5.76
C LEU A 8 0.18 3.64 4.56
N VAL A 9 -0.97 4.28 4.78
CA VAL A 9 -1.90 4.66 3.70
C VAL A 9 -1.24 5.63 2.72
N GLY A 10 -0.46 6.60 3.23
CA GLY A 10 0.32 7.50 2.39
C GLY A 10 1.34 6.78 1.52
N LEU A 11 1.99 5.73 2.04
CA LEU A 11 2.93 4.90 1.28
C LEU A 11 2.22 4.01 0.24
N ALA A 12 1.05 3.48 0.58
CA ALA A 12 0.23 2.71 -0.35
C ALA A 12 -0.13 3.55 -1.57
N ARG A 13 -0.66 4.76 -1.33
CA ARG A 13 -1.02 5.71 -2.41
C ARG A 13 0.17 6.05 -3.30
N ARG A 14 1.35 6.33 -2.73
CA ARG A 14 2.56 6.60 -3.53
C ARG A 14 2.97 5.40 -4.39
N SER A 15 2.76 4.18 -3.89
CA SER A 15 3.04 2.95 -4.62
C SER A 15 2.09 2.78 -5.81
N GLU A 16 0.80 3.07 -5.62
CA GLU A 16 -0.22 3.07 -6.69
C GLU A 16 0.06 4.14 -7.75
N GLU A 17 0.39 5.37 -7.33
CA GLU A 17 0.77 6.46 -8.23
C GLU A 17 2.02 6.09 -9.05
N THR A 18 2.99 5.44 -8.42
CA THR A 18 4.20 4.93 -9.10
C THR A 18 3.84 3.84 -10.12
N ALA A 19 3.00 2.88 -9.74
CA ALA A 19 2.54 1.82 -10.64
C ALA A 19 1.78 2.39 -11.86
N ALA A 20 0.90 3.35 -11.64
CA ALA A 20 0.18 4.06 -12.70
C ALA A 20 1.14 4.82 -13.63
N GLY A 21 2.11 5.54 -13.06
CA GLY A 21 3.13 6.26 -13.82
C GLY A 21 4.02 5.34 -14.67
N LEU A 22 4.39 4.17 -14.13
CA LEU A 22 5.14 3.14 -14.86
C LEU A 22 4.36 2.61 -16.06
N ARG A 23 3.07 2.27 -15.87
CA ARG A 23 2.19 1.85 -16.97
C ARG A 23 2.05 2.91 -18.04
N GLN A 24 1.84 4.16 -17.65
CA GLN A 24 1.67 5.26 -18.59
C GLN A 24 2.93 5.51 -19.42
N ARG A 25 4.10 5.54 -18.78
CA ARG A 25 5.40 5.70 -19.48
C ARG A 25 5.65 4.55 -20.45
N TRP A 26 5.33 3.33 -20.04
CA TRP A 26 5.48 2.18 -20.93
C TRP A 26 4.50 2.21 -22.09
N ALA A 27 3.23 2.55 -21.88
CA ALA A 27 2.28 2.73 -22.97
C ALA A 27 2.75 3.84 -23.94
N GLY A 28 3.21 4.97 -23.41
CA GLY A 28 3.74 6.09 -24.20
C GLY A 28 5.02 5.78 -24.98
N ALA A 29 5.82 4.82 -24.52
CA ALA A 29 7.02 4.35 -25.23
C ALA A 29 6.71 3.36 -26.37
N ALA A 30 5.46 2.89 -26.53
CA ALA A 30 5.09 1.93 -27.58
C ALA A 30 5.51 2.35 -29.00
N PRO A 31 5.31 3.61 -29.43
CA PRO A 31 5.73 4.05 -30.76
C PRO A 31 7.25 4.04 -30.96
N GLY A 32 8.02 4.18 -29.88
CA GLY A 32 9.50 4.11 -29.90
C GLY A 32 10.06 2.70 -29.72
N ARG A 33 9.19 1.70 -29.51
CA ARG A 33 9.55 0.28 -29.41
C ARG A 33 9.37 -0.49 -30.72
N GLU A 34 8.95 0.17 -31.80
CA GLU A 34 8.95 -0.47 -33.10
C GLU A 34 10.38 -0.53 -33.64
N VAL A 35 10.81 -1.71 -34.07
CA VAL A 35 12.11 -1.88 -34.72
C VAL A 35 12.10 -1.08 -36.03
N PRO A 36 13.07 -0.17 -36.26
CA PRO A 36 13.17 0.52 -37.54
C PRO A 36 13.78 -0.44 -38.57
N ARG A 37 13.02 -1.46 -38.98
CA ARG A 37 13.45 -2.54 -39.88
C ARG A 37 13.96 -1.98 -41.21
N GLU A 38 13.33 -0.92 -41.68
CA GLU A 38 13.72 -0.16 -42.87
C GLU A 38 15.10 0.50 -42.73
N ALA A 39 15.50 0.88 -41.52
CA ALA A 39 16.80 1.51 -41.26
C ALA A 39 17.95 0.49 -41.19
N TRP A 40 17.65 -0.81 -41.06
CA TRP A 40 18.67 -1.86 -40.88
C TRP A 40 18.97 -2.64 -42.16
N GLY A 41 18.12 -2.51 -43.20
CA GLY A 41 18.28 -3.15 -44.51
C GLY A 41 18.08 -4.68 -44.49
N ASP A 42 18.18 -5.32 -45.66
CA ASP A 42 17.87 -6.75 -45.86
C ASP A 42 19.01 -7.71 -45.49
N HIS A 43 19.94 -7.30 -44.63
CA HIS A 43 21.02 -8.19 -44.21
C HIS A 43 20.55 -9.23 -43.19
N PRO A 44 21.02 -10.50 -43.24
CA PRO A 44 20.69 -11.53 -42.25
C PRO A 44 20.99 -11.11 -40.81
N SER A 45 22.00 -10.25 -40.61
CA SER A 45 22.31 -9.62 -39.33
C SER A 45 21.22 -8.67 -38.85
N ALA A 46 20.57 -7.91 -39.74
CA ALA A 46 19.47 -7.01 -39.41
C ALA A 46 18.23 -7.78 -38.91
N ALA A 47 17.92 -8.91 -39.54
CA ALA A 47 16.84 -9.80 -39.10
C ALA A 47 17.11 -10.35 -37.69
N HIS A 48 18.35 -10.76 -37.40
CA HIS A 48 18.75 -11.24 -36.08
C HIS A 48 18.69 -10.15 -35.00
N VAL A 49 19.15 -8.93 -35.32
CA VAL A 49 19.04 -7.78 -34.40
C VAL A 49 17.57 -7.43 -34.16
N SER A 50 16.69 -7.53 -35.17
CA SER A 50 15.24 -7.30 -34.99
C SER A 50 14.62 -8.32 -34.06
N ALA A 51 14.91 -9.60 -34.25
CA ALA A 51 14.42 -10.65 -33.36
C ALA A 51 14.89 -10.43 -31.91
N THR A 52 16.18 -10.10 -31.73
CA THR A 52 16.76 -9.84 -30.41
C THR A 52 16.12 -8.62 -29.74
N TYR A 53 15.85 -7.56 -30.51
CA TYR A 53 15.16 -6.38 -30.02
C TYR A 53 13.72 -6.68 -29.61
N ASP A 54 12.98 -7.42 -30.43
CA ASP A 54 11.59 -7.81 -30.16
C ASP A 54 11.53 -8.66 -28.87
N GLU A 55 12.46 -9.62 -28.70
CA GLU A 55 12.60 -10.40 -27.47
C GLU A 55 12.92 -9.53 -26.24
N ALA A 56 13.85 -8.59 -26.36
CA ALA A 56 14.21 -7.66 -25.29
C ALA A 56 13.03 -6.75 -24.90
N ALA A 57 12.26 -6.26 -25.88
CA ALA A 57 11.08 -5.45 -25.65
C ALA A 57 9.98 -6.23 -24.91
N LEU A 58 9.76 -7.50 -25.28
CA LEU A 58 8.84 -8.39 -24.60
C LEU A 58 9.28 -8.67 -23.16
N ALA A 59 10.57 -8.98 -22.95
CA ALA A 59 11.13 -9.21 -21.62
C ALA A 59 10.99 -7.98 -20.71
N ALA A 60 11.29 -6.79 -21.23
CA ALA A 60 11.12 -5.53 -20.51
C ALA A 60 9.65 -5.26 -20.15
N GLY A 61 8.71 -5.53 -21.06
CA GLY A 61 7.27 -5.41 -20.79
C GLY A 61 6.77 -6.37 -19.71
N SER A 62 7.28 -7.61 -19.72
CA SER A 62 6.99 -8.61 -18.69
C SER A 62 7.51 -8.17 -17.31
N ALA A 63 8.79 -7.75 -17.24
CA ALA A 63 9.40 -7.28 -16.01
C ALA A 63 8.67 -6.06 -15.42
N LEU A 64 8.28 -5.11 -16.27
CA LEU A 64 7.49 -3.97 -15.85
C LEU A 64 6.12 -4.39 -15.29
N SER A 65 5.44 -5.31 -15.97
CA SER A 65 4.13 -5.81 -15.53
C SER A 65 4.24 -6.47 -14.15
N ALA A 66 5.30 -7.25 -13.92
CA ALA A 66 5.59 -7.86 -12.62
C ALA A 66 5.87 -6.81 -11.54
N LEU A 67 6.69 -5.79 -11.84
CA LEU A 67 6.98 -4.70 -10.90
C LEU A 67 5.71 -3.93 -10.51
N VAL A 68 4.89 -3.62 -11.49
CA VAL A 68 3.60 -2.94 -11.30
C VAL A 68 2.67 -3.78 -10.42
N ALA A 69 2.56 -5.08 -10.68
CA ALA A 69 1.75 -5.97 -9.85
C ALA A 69 2.28 -6.05 -8.41
N ALA A 70 3.60 -6.06 -8.21
CA ALA A 70 4.21 -6.06 -6.89
C ALA A 70 3.94 -4.76 -6.12
N LEU A 71 3.97 -3.60 -6.80
CA LEU A 71 3.62 -2.31 -6.18
C LEU A 71 2.15 -2.27 -5.74
N GLU A 72 1.24 -2.79 -6.55
CA GLU A 72 -0.19 -2.84 -6.19
C GLU A 72 -0.47 -3.81 -5.06
N LEU A 73 0.20 -4.98 -5.07
CA LEU A 73 0.10 -5.93 -3.97
C LEU A 73 0.65 -5.33 -2.67
N GLY A 74 1.81 -4.65 -2.74
CA GLY A 74 2.40 -3.95 -1.60
C GLY A 74 1.50 -2.83 -1.07
N ALA A 75 0.87 -2.07 -1.96
CA ALA A 75 -0.09 -1.03 -1.57
C ALA A 75 -1.27 -1.60 -0.79
N ARG A 76 -1.86 -2.71 -1.25
CA ARG A 76 -2.95 -3.40 -0.54
C ARG A 76 -2.50 -3.88 0.84
N ALA A 77 -1.35 -4.54 0.92
CA ALA A 77 -0.80 -5.01 2.19
C ALA A 77 -0.52 -3.88 3.19
N LEU A 78 -0.15 -2.69 2.70
CA LEU A 78 0.03 -1.50 3.54
C LEU A 78 -1.29 -0.95 4.07
N VAL A 79 -2.36 -0.98 3.27
CA VAL A 79 -3.72 -0.60 3.72
C VAL A 79 -4.22 -1.60 4.75
N ASP A 80 -4.11 -2.89 4.48
CA ASP A 80 -4.50 -3.96 5.42
C ASP A 80 -3.75 -3.79 6.75
N ALA A 81 -2.45 -3.50 6.71
CA ALA A 81 -1.66 -3.25 7.91
C ALA A 81 -2.09 -1.97 8.67
N ALA A 82 -2.55 -0.93 7.96
CA ALA A 82 -3.06 0.28 8.59
C ALA A 82 -4.38 0.03 9.33
N ASP A 83 -5.26 -0.80 8.74
CA ASP A 83 -6.51 -1.23 9.35
C ASP A 83 -6.24 -2.10 10.59
N ASP A 84 -5.29 -3.04 10.50
CA ASP A 84 -4.86 -3.87 11.63
C ASP A 84 -4.34 -3.03 12.81
N VAL A 85 -3.52 -2.02 12.54
CA VAL A 85 -3.00 -1.11 13.58
C VAL A 85 -4.14 -0.30 14.21
N THR A 86 -5.09 0.17 13.41
CA THR A 86 -6.26 0.92 13.89
C THR A 86 -7.13 0.05 14.80
N ALA A 87 -7.42 -1.18 14.38
CA ALA A 87 -8.19 -2.15 15.17
C ALA A 87 -7.49 -2.52 16.49
N ALA A 88 -6.16 -2.65 16.47
CA ALA A 88 -5.38 -2.92 17.68
C ALA A 88 -5.41 -1.75 18.67
N ASP A 89 -5.33 -0.50 18.18
CA ASP A 89 -5.44 0.70 19.01
C ASP A 89 -6.85 0.84 19.62
N GLU A 90 -7.91 0.52 18.87
CA GLU A 90 -9.30 0.49 19.38
C GLU A 90 -9.50 -0.59 20.45
N THR A 91 -9.02 -1.80 20.19
CA THR A 91 -9.06 -2.91 21.16
C THR A 91 -8.34 -2.55 22.46
N SER A 92 -7.18 -1.90 22.34
CA SER A 92 -6.41 -1.41 23.49
C SER A 92 -7.18 -0.32 24.25
N ALA A 93 -7.81 0.61 23.53
CA ALA A 93 -8.63 1.65 24.13
C ALA A 93 -9.83 1.07 24.89
N GLU A 94 -10.47 0.03 24.37
CA GLU A 94 -11.58 -0.69 25.02
C GLU A 94 -11.14 -1.42 26.29
N LEU A 95 -10.00 -2.13 26.26
CA LEU A 95 -9.43 -2.79 27.44
C LEU A 95 -9.07 -1.80 28.55
N LEU A 96 -8.63 -0.60 28.19
CA LEU A 96 -8.37 0.50 29.14
C LEU A 96 -9.65 1.18 29.62
N ARG A 97 -10.76 1.05 28.88
CA ARG A 97 -12.07 1.66 29.19
C ARG A 97 -12.86 0.89 30.25
N VAL A 98 -12.19 0.03 31.05
CA VAL A 98 -12.77 -0.78 32.14
C VAL A 98 -13.95 -0.04 32.81
N PRO A 99 -15.16 -0.61 32.79
CA PRO A 99 -16.32 0.05 33.38
C PRO A 99 -16.21 0.10 34.91
N GLY A 100 -16.34 1.32 35.47
CA GLY A 100 -16.70 1.71 36.85
C GLY A 100 -16.31 0.76 38.00
N GLU A 101 -15.58 1.21 39.02
CA GLU A 101 -16.11 2.17 40.00
C GLU A 101 -17.66 2.29 40.00
N GLN A 102 -18.35 1.20 40.35
CA GLN A 102 -19.61 1.30 41.09
C GLN A 102 -19.29 1.63 42.56
N GLY A 103 -18.93 2.88 42.83
CA GLY A 103 -19.00 3.44 44.18
C GLY A 103 -20.45 3.88 44.49
N PRO A 104 -21.04 3.52 45.63
CA PRO A 104 -22.48 3.66 45.85
C PRO A 104 -22.91 5.13 45.99
N PRO A 105 -23.98 5.57 45.30
CA PRO A 105 -24.62 6.84 45.60
C PRO A 105 -25.69 6.64 46.69
N GLY A 106 -25.39 7.04 47.92
CA GLY A 106 -26.40 7.24 48.98
C GLY A 106 -26.10 6.45 50.27
N GLY A 107 -26.08 7.05 51.47
CA GLY A 107 -26.62 8.34 51.84
C GLY A 107 -26.02 8.90 53.13
N ARG A 108 -26.08 10.24 53.19
CA ARG A 108 -26.11 11.00 54.44
C ARG A 108 -27.42 10.73 55.17
N GLY A 109 -27.33 10.50 56.47
CA GLY A 109 -28.42 10.49 57.45
C GLY A 109 -27.82 10.02 58.77
N ASP A 110 -27.15 10.90 59.51
CA ASP A 110 -27.75 11.62 60.63
C ASP A 110 -28.13 10.68 61.79
N HIS A 111 -27.32 10.70 62.86
CA HIS A 111 -27.77 10.91 64.25
C HIS A 111 -26.62 10.64 65.23
N GLY A 112 -25.91 11.72 65.56
CA GLY A 112 -25.10 11.81 66.77
C GLY A 112 -25.71 12.86 67.70
N ARG A 113 -26.51 12.42 68.68
CA ARG A 113 -26.77 13.02 70.02
C ARG A 113 -27.46 11.91 70.82
N GLY A 114 -27.17 11.60 72.07
CA GLY A 114 -26.34 12.19 73.11
C GLY A 114 -26.69 11.42 74.39
N ARG A 115 -25.68 11.18 75.22
CA ARG A 115 -25.78 10.53 76.53
C ARG A 115 -26.73 11.29 77.47
N SER A 116 -27.58 10.58 78.22
CA SER A 116 -27.81 10.71 79.66
C SER A 116 -28.73 9.57 80.11
#